data_AF-A0AA41VSP2-F1
#
_entry.id   AF-A0AA41VSP2-F1
#
_cell.length_a   1.000
_cell.length_b   1.000
_cell.length_c   1.000
_cell.angle_alpha   90.00
_cell.angle_beta   90.00
_cell.angle_gamma   90.00
#
_symmetry.space_group_name_H-M   'P 1'
#
loop_
_entity.id
_entity.type
_entity.pdbx_description
1 polymer ?
#
loop_
_entity_poly.entity_id
_entity_poly.type
_entity_poly.pdbx_seq_one_letter_code
_entity_poly.pdbx_strand_id
1 'polypeptide(L)'
;MFLGYLAGNKVNNIDVVYTPWSNLKKTASMDVGQVGFHNTKMVRTVRVDKRNNDIVNRLNKTKVERKTDLKAEREAVDIAERTEKKHQQRDKKRHEDLERLEKEKQAELRSYKGLMVSENMTSNKQIASGNKSMQEMEEDFM
;
A
#
# COMPACT_ATOMS: atom_id res chain seq x y z
N MET A 1 31.52 -4.50 33.75
CA MET A 1 32.77 -5.29 33.76
C MET A 1 32.55 -6.55 32.91
N PHE A 2 32.58 -6.45 31.58
CA PHE A 2 32.36 -7.58 30.66
C PHE A 2 33.73 -8.16 30.23
N LEU A 3 34.29 -9.05 31.05
CA LEU A 3 35.57 -9.74 30.79
C LEU A 3 35.42 -11.14 30.18
N GLY A 4 34.20 -11.61 29.90
CA GLY A 4 33.97 -12.99 29.45
C GLY A 4 34.15 -13.25 27.95
N TYR A 5 33.96 -12.25 27.08
CA TYR A 5 33.81 -12.49 25.64
C TYR A 5 35.12 -12.80 24.90
N LEU A 6 36.27 -12.39 25.45
CA LEU A 6 37.58 -12.64 24.82
C LEU A 6 38.14 -14.04 25.13
N ALA A 7 37.77 -14.63 26.27
CA ALA A 7 38.32 -15.93 26.69
C ALA A 7 37.90 -17.05 25.74
N GLY A 8 36.63 -17.03 25.29
CA GLY A 8 36.05 -18.04 24.41
C GLY A 8 36.71 -18.15 23.03
N ASN A 9 37.34 -17.08 22.53
CA ASN A 9 37.89 -17.10 21.17
C ASN A 9 39.24 -17.85 21.06
N LYS A 10 39.94 -18.07 22.18
CA LYS A 10 41.26 -18.71 22.22
C LYS A 10 41.24 -20.16 22.73
N VAL A 11 40.09 -20.65 23.20
CA VAL A 11 39.93 -22.02 23.67
C VAL A 11 39.65 -22.98 22.52
N ASN A 12 40.21 -24.19 22.62
CA ASN A 12 39.92 -25.30 21.73
C ASN A 12 38.73 -26.10 22.27
N ASN A 13 38.15 -26.99 21.47
CA ASN A 13 36.99 -27.81 21.83
C ASN A 13 35.76 -26.99 22.24
N ILE A 14 35.26 -26.15 21.33
CA ILE A 14 34.08 -25.31 21.58
C ILE A 14 32.84 -26.00 21.02
N ASP A 15 31.75 -25.99 21.80
CA ASP A 15 30.45 -26.42 21.35
C ASP A 15 29.69 -25.25 20.69
N VAL A 16 29.30 -25.43 19.43
CA VAL A 16 28.49 -24.47 18.67
C VAL A 16 27.06 -24.95 18.63
N VAL A 17 26.15 -24.10 19.08
CA VAL A 17 24.72 -24.37 19.13
C VAL A 17 24.01 -23.79 17.90
N TYR A 18 23.41 -24.67 17.10
CA TYR A 18 22.57 -24.31 15.96
C TYR A 18 21.10 -24.46 16.33
N THR A 19 20.36 -23.36 16.22
CA THR A 19 18.91 -23.34 16.40
C THR A 19 18.26 -22.39 15.39
N PRO A 20 17.06 -22.72 14.87
CA PRO A 20 16.27 -21.75 14.11
C PRO A 20 15.91 -20.52 14.95
N TRP A 21 15.78 -19.37 14.29
CA TRP A 21 15.45 -18.10 14.95
C TRP A 21 14.10 -18.15 15.70
N SER A 22 13.13 -18.87 15.13
CA SER A 22 11.78 -19.05 15.69
C SER A 22 11.79 -19.77 17.04
N ASN A 23 12.84 -20.52 17.35
CA ASN A 23 12.99 -21.24 18.62
C ASN A 23 13.61 -20.37 19.73
N LEU A 24 14.12 -19.18 19.41
CA LEU A 24 14.72 -18.29 20.42
C LEU A 24 13.61 -17.61 21.24
N LYS A 25 13.74 -17.71 22.58
CA LYS A 25 12.84 -17.08 23.55
C LYS A 25 13.54 -15.90 24.20
N LYS A 26 12.93 -14.72 24.09
CA LYS A 26 13.35 -13.52 24.82
C LYS A 26 12.20 -13.02 25.68
N THR A 27 12.41 -12.92 26.99
CA THR A 27 11.46 -12.28 27.91
C THR A 27 11.94 -10.88 28.27
N ALA A 28 11.02 -9.97 28.62
CA ALA A 28 11.36 -8.59 29.00
C ALA A 28 12.26 -8.51 30.24
N SER A 29 12.25 -9.55 31.08
CA SER A 29 13.10 -9.69 32.27
C SER A 29 14.53 -10.16 31.98
N MET A 30 14.87 -10.52 30.73
CA MET A 30 16.20 -11.04 30.39
C MET A 30 17.17 -9.93 30.01
N ASP A 31 18.36 -9.95 30.61
CA ASP A 31 19.45 -9.02 30.32
C ASP A 31 19.89 -9.04 28.85
N VAL A 32 20.49 -7.95 28.40
CA VAL A 32 21.00 -7.81 27.02
C VAL A 32 22.03 -8.91 26.74
N GLY A 33 21.80 -9.70 25.69
CA GLY A 33 22.63 -10.86 25.32
C GLY A 33 22.14 -12.22 25.86
N GLN A 34 21.21 -12.24 26.83
CA GLN A 34 20.62 -13.49 27.30
C GLN A 34 19.43 -13.89 26.43
N VAL A 35 19.41 -15.16 25.99
CA VAL A 35 18.32 -15.79 25.23
C VAL A 35 18.05 -17.18 25.78
N GLY A 36 16.80 -17.62 25.74
CA GLY A 36 16.38 -18.99 26.03
C GLY A 36 15.93 -19.73 24.77
N PHE A 37 15.54 -20.99 24.92
CA PHE A 37 14.95 -21.80 23.85
C PHE A 37 13.51 -22.18 24.20
N HIS A 38 12.62 -22.21 23.21
CA HIS A 38 11.26 -22.72 23.40
C HIS A 38 11.22 -24.25 23.44
N ASN A 39 11.97 -24.90 22.54
CA ASN A 39 12.06 -26.36 22.43
C ASN A 39 13.53 -26.78 22.30
N THR A 40 14.02 -27.55 23.28
CA THR A 40 15.39 -28.05 23.32
C THR A 40 15.68 -29.11 22.26
N LYS A 41 14.66 -29.80 21.73
CA LYS A 41 14.86 -30.83 20.69
C LYS A 41 15.26 -30.24 19.33
N MET A 42 14.97 -28.97 19.10
CA MET A 42 15.35 -28.25 17.87
C MET A 42 16.76 -27.65 17.95
N VAL A 43 17.46 -27.86 19.07
CA VAL A 43 18.80 -27.38 19.30
C VAL A 43 19.78 -28.48 18.88
N ARG A 44 20.67 -28.17 17.93
CA ARG A 44 21.74 -29.07 17.50
C ARG A 44 23.08 -28.52 17.97
N THR A 45 23.84 -29.32 18.70
CA THR A 45 25.17 -28.95 19.17
C THR A 45 26.21 -29.65 18.32
N VAL A 46 27.19 -28.90 17.81
CA VAL A 46 28.33 -29.42 17.06
C VAL A 46 29.60 -29.03 17.80
N ARG A 47 30.44 -30.02 18.10
CA ARG A 47 31.73 -29.81 18.75
C ARG A 47 32.79 -29.49 17.70
N VAL A 48 33.53 -28.41 17.92
CA VAL A 48 34.61 -27.95 17.05
C VAL A 48 35.93 -28.03 17.82
N ASP A 49 36.81 -28.94 17.39
CA ASP A 49 38.04 -29.24 18.11
C ASP A 49 39.03 -28.07 18.10
N LYS A 50 39.23 -27.42 16.95
CA LYS A 50 40.15 -26.29 16.80
C LYS A 50 39.63 -25.26 15.81
N ARG A 51 39.82 -23.99 16.14
CA ARG A 51 39.60 -22.88 15.21
C ARG A 51 40.69 -22.87 14.14
N ASN A 52 40.30 -22.99 12.87
CA ASN A 52 41.22 -22.84 11.74
C ASN A 52 41.23 -21.37 11.27
N ASN A 53 42.25 -20.60 11.70
CA ASN A 53 42.37 -19.18 11.39
C ASN A 53 42.59 -18.90 9.91
N ASP A 54 43.24 -19.79 9.16
CA ASP A 54 43.51 -19.57 7.74
C ASP A 54 42.23 -19.61 6.91
N ILE A 55 41.32 -20.55 7.26
CA ILE A 55 39.99 -20.63 6.64
C ILE A 55 39.18 -19.38 6.99
N VAL A 56 39.17 -18.96 8.26
CA VAL A 56 38.42 -17.77 8.69
C VAL A 56 38.95 -16.51 8.01
N ASN A 57 40.27 -16.34 7.94
CA ASN A 57 40.90 -15.19 7.29
C ASN A 57 40.61 -15.16 5.78
N ARG A 58 40.60 -16.32 5.12
CA ARG A 58 40.21 -16.42 3.71
C ARG A 58 38.74 -16.04 3.50
N LEU A 59 37.83 -16.55 4.34
CA LEU A 59 36.40 -16.21 4.27
C LEU A 59 36.13 -14.73 4.53
N ASN A 60 36.85 -14.12 5.48
CA ASN A 60 36.73 -12.69 5.76
C ASN A 60 37.21 -11.83 4.57
N LYS A 61 38.24 -12.26 3.84
CA LYS A 61 38.71 -11.56 2.64
C LYS A 61 37.67 -11.57 1.51
N THR A 62 36.88 -12.64 1.40
CA THR A 62 35.81 -12.78 0.39
C THR A 62 34.45 -12.29 0.90
N LYS A 63 34.36 -11.88 2.16
CA LYS A 63 33.10 -11.41 2.76
C LYS A 63 32.77 -10.03 2.22
N VAL A 64 31.91 -9.99 1.21
CA VAL A 64 31.31 -8.74 0.72
C VAL A 64 30.12 -8.41 1.61
N GLU A 65 30.34 -7.59 2.63
CA GLU A 65 29.23 -7.01 3.39
C GLU A 65 28.56 -5.94 2.54
N ARG A 66 27.45 -6.29 1.87
CA ARG A 66 26.51 -5.27 1.40
C ARG A 66 25.83 -4.71 2.64
N LYS A 67 26.24 -3.53 3.10
CA LYS A 67 25.42 -2.72 4.01
C LYS A 67 24.23 -2.22 3.20
N THR A 68 23.20 -3.05 3.06
CA THR A 68 21.88 -2.58 2.64
C THR A 68 21.33 -1.75 3.79
N ASP A 69 21.30 -0.43 3.62
CA ASP A 69 20.67 0.48 4.57
C ASP A 69 19.16 0.22 4.57
N LEU A 70 18.71 -0.65 5.47
CA LEU A 70 17.30 -1.05 5.64
C LEU A 70 16.36 0.15 5.84
N LYS A 71 16.89 1.28 6.31
CA LYS A 71 16.14 2.53 6.48
C LYS A 71 15.74 3.15 5.13
N ALA A 72 16.64 3.11 4.14
CA ALA A 72 16.40 3.69 2.83
C ALA A 72 15.39 2.85 2.02
N GLU A 73 15.46 1.53 2.11
CA GLU A 73 14.47 0.65 1.48
C GLU A 73 13.07 0.84 2.07
N ARG A 74 12.97 1.00 3.40
CA ARG A 74 11.68 1.24 4.05
C ARG A 74 11.09 2.59 3.67
N GLU A 75 11.91 3.63 3.62
CA GLU A 75 11.47 4.97 3.21
C GLU A 75 11.01 4.98 1.74
N ALA A 76 11.68 4.24 0.85
CA ALA A 76 11.26 4.11 -0.55
C ALA A 76 9.89 3.41 -0.69
N VAL A 77 9.65 2.35 0.09
CA VAL A 77 8.34 1.66 0.12
C VAL A 77 7.25 2.58 0.66
N ASP A 78 7.51 3.29 1.76
CA ASP A 78 6.53 4.20 2.37
C ASP A 78 6.18 5.38 1.43
N ILE A 79 7.16 5.89 0.66
CA ILE A 79 6.92 6.91 -0.37
C ILE A 79 6.05 6.36 -1.50
N ALA A 80 6.36 5.16 -2.00
CA ALA A 80 5.61 4.53 -3.09
C ALA A 80 4.14 4.27 -2.70
N GLU A 81 3.90 3.77 -1.49
CA GLU A 81 2.54 3.54 -0.98
C GLU A 81 1.76 4.87 -0.85
N ARG A 82 2.42 5.93 -0.38
CA ARG A 82 1.79 7.25 -0.27
C ARG A 82 1.47 7.86 -1.64
N THR A 83 2.34 7.68 -2.64
CA THR A 83 2.07 8.15 -4.00
C THR A 83 0.92 7.40 -4.65
N GLU A 84 0.87 6.07 -4.48
CA GLU A 84 -0.19 5.23 -5.02
C GLU A 84 -1.56 5.60 -4.40
N LYS A 85 -1.61 5.76 -3.07
CA LYS A 85 -2.84 6.18 -2.38
C LYS A 85 -3.33 7.55 -2.81
N LYS A 86 -2.41 8.50 -3.06
CA LYS A 86 -2.76 9.82 -3.61
C LYS A 86 -3.30 9.74 -5.03
N HIS A 87 -2.73 8.87 -5.87
CA HIS A 87 -3.19 8.68 -7.24
C HIS A 87 -4.61 8.10 -7.27
N GLN A 88 -4.85 7.04 -6.49
CA GLN A 88 -6.17 6.42 -6.37
C GLN A 88 -7.24 7.39 -5.85
N GLN A 89 -6.89 8.25 -4.89
CA GLN A 89 -7.83 9.28 -4.40
C GLN A 89 -8.14 10.33 -5.47
N ARG A 90 -7.15 10.76 -6.25
CA ARG A 90 -7.37 11.70 -7.36
C ARG A 90 -8.26 11.09 -8.45
N ASP A 91 -8.04 9.83 -8.79
CA ASP A 91 -8.80 9.17 -9.85
C ASP A 91 -10.25 8.91 -9.42
N LYS A 92 -10.47 8.51 -8.17
CA LYS A 92 -11.82 8.41 -7.58
C LYS A 92 -12.56 9.74 -7.61
N LYS A 93 -11.91 10.81 -7.15
CA LYS A 93 -12.52 12.15 -7.16
C LYS A 93 -12.87 12.60 -8.58
N ARG A 94 -11.96 12.38 -9.55
CA ARG A 94 -12.20 12.73 -10.95
C ARG A 94 -13.37 11.94 -11.53
N HIS A 95 -13.51 10.66 -11.17
CA HIS A 95 -14.62 9.83 -11.60
C HIS A 95 -15.96 10.30 -11.01
N GLU A 96 -16.00 10.57 -9.70
CA GLU A 96 -17.19 11.10 -9.02
C GLU A 96 -17.63 12.46 -9.58
N ASP A 97 -16.69 13.35 -9.89
CA ASP A 97 -16.98 14.66 -10.49
C ASP A 97 -17.55 14.51 -11.92
N LEU A 98 -17.04 13.57 -12.71
CA LEU A 98 -17.56 13.27 -14.06
C LEU A 98 -18.97 12.69 -14.00
N GLU A 99 -19.23 11.72 -13.11
CA GLU A 99 -20.56 11.13 -12.93
C GLU A 99 -21.59 12.17 -12.48
N ARG A 100 -21.20 13.10 -11.59
CA ARG A 100 -22.08 14.18 -11.14
C ARG A 100 -22.46 15.09 -12.30
N LEU A 101 -21.47 15.49 -13.10
CA LEU A 101 -21.67 16.40 -14.22
C LEU A 101 -22.53 15.74 -15.33
N GLU A 102 -22.40 14.43 -15.53
CA GLU A 102 -23.24 13.67 -16.45
C GLU A 102 -24.68 13.51 -15.92
N LYS A 103 -24.85 13.28 -14.61
CA LYS A 103 -26.18 13.24 -13.98
C LYS A 103 -26.87 14.60 -14.04
N GLU A 104 -26.14 15.70 -13.83
CA GLU A 104 -26.66 17.06 -13.97
C GLU A 104 -27.08 17.34 -15.42
N LYS A 105 -26.26 17.00 -16.42
CA LYS A 105 -26.63 17.10 -17.84
C LYS A 105 -27.86 16.27 -18.19
N GLN A 106 -27.95 15.03 -17.70
CA GLN A 106 -29.13 14.20 -17.91
C GLN A 106 -30.37 14.76 -17.21
N ALA A 107 -30.22 15.32 -16.01
CA ALA A 107 -31.32 15.96 -15.29
C ALA A 107 -31.76 17.25 -16.00
N GLU A 108 -30.83 18.02 -16.57
CA GLU A 108 -31.12 19.21 -17.36
C GLU A 108 -31.82 18.86 -18.67
N LEU A 109 -31.38 17.81 -19.39
CA LEU A 109 -32.06 17.30 -20.58
C LEU A 109 -33.46 16.72 -20.27
N ARG A 110 -33.62 16.04 -19.13
CA ARG A 110 -34.92 15.51 -18.68
C ARG A 110 -35.84 16.59 -18.13
N SER A 111 -35.29 17.63 -17.52
CA SER A 111 -36.08 18.77 -17.07
C SER A 111 -36.38 19.64 -18.27
N TYR A 112 -37.65 19.83 -18.60
CA TYR A 112 -38.13 20.73 -19.65
C TYR A 112 -37.88 22.22 -19.31
N LYS A 113 -36.78 22.56 -18.63
CA LYS A 113 -36.48 23.91 -18.12
C LYS A 113 -36.15 24.90 -19.23
N GLY A 114 -35.53 24.44 -20.31
CA GLY A 114 -35.33 25.25 -21.53
C GLY A 114 -36.57 25.31 -22.44
N LEU A 115 -37.60 24.49 -22.17
CA LEU A 115 -38.82 24.39 -22.98
C LEU A 115 -39.98 25.22 -22.42
N MET A 116 -39.92 25.64 -21.14
CA MET A 116 -40.81 26.66 -20.58
C MET A 116 -40.24 28.07 -20.82
N VAL A 117 -40.32 28.54 -22.05
CA VAL A 117 -40.10 29.95 -22.39
C VAL A 117 -41.47 30.63 -22.47
N SER A 118 -41.70 31.69 -21.68
CA SER A 118 -43.00 32.38 -21.63
C SER A 118 -43.45 32.95 -22.98
N GLU A 119 -42.50 33.23 -23.88
CA GLU A 119 -42.76 33.74 -25.23
C GLU A 119 -43.37 32.68 -26.17
N ASN A 120 -43.11 31.38 -25.94
CA ASN A 120 -43.63 30.27 -26.75
C ASN A 120 -44.88 29.60 -26.13
N MET A 121 -45.32 30.05 -24.95
CA MET A 121 -46.52 29.53 -24.31
C MET A 121 -47.76 30.29 -24.79
N THR A 122 -48.62 29.60 -25.55
CA THR A 122 -49.91 30.16 -26.00
C THR A 122 -51.04 29.69 -25.09
N SER A 123 -51.86 30.62 -24.59
CA SER A 123 -53.02 30.25 -23.76
C SER A 123 -54.14 29.65 -24.62
N ASN A 124 -54.83 28.61 -24.13
CA ASN A 124 -55.99 28.00 -24.79
C ASN A 124 -57.07 29.04 -25.18
N LYS A 125 -57.13 30.16 -24.45
CA LYS A 125 -58.06 31.26 -24.73
C LYS A 125 -57.70 32.07 -25.98
N GLN A 126 -56.42 32.11 -26.39
CA GLN A 126 -55.94 32.82 -27.58
C GLN A 126 -56.00 31.95 -28.84
N ILE A 127 -55.76 30.63 -28.72
CA ILE A 127 -55.86 29.67 -29.83
C ILE A 127 -57.31 29.60 -30.34
N ALA A 128 -58.30 29.64 -29.45
CA ALA A 128 -59.71 29.64 -29.82
C ALA A 128 -60.18 30.92 -30.57
N SER A 129 -59.40 32.00 -30.53
CA SER A 129 -59.74 33.28 -31.15
C SER A 129 -58.98 33.57 -32.46
N GLY A 130 -57.95 32.79 -32.78
CA GLY A 130 -57.14 32.95 -33.99
C GLY A 130 -57.29 31.77 -34.92
N ASN A 131 -57.76 32.02 -36.15
CA ASN A 131 -57.85 31.02 -37.22
C ASN A 131 -56.47 30.53 -37.67
N LYS A 132 -55.78 29.72 -36.87
CA LYS A 132 -54.69 28.88 -37.38
C LYS A 132 -55.29 27.65 -38.03
N SER A 133 -55.07 27.49 -39.33
CA SER A 133 -55.60 26.36 -40.10
C SER A 133 -54.99 25.06 -39.60
N MET A 134 -55.78 23.99 -39.63
CA MET A 134 -55.42 22.66 -39.10
C MET A 134 -54.08 22.12 -39.64
N GLN A 135 -53.69 22.55 -40.85
CA GLN A 135 -52.48 22.16 -41.56
C GLN A 135 -51.19 22.69 -40.91
N GLU A 136 -51.24 23.88 -40.30
CA GLU A 136 -50.07 24.49 -39.64
C GLU A 136 -49.72 23.76 -38.33
N MET A 137 -50.68 23.04 -37.75
CA MET A 137 -50.47 22.18 -36.57
C MET A 137 -49.94 20.77 -36.93
N GLU A 138 -50.12 20.33 -38.18
CA GLU A 138 -49.60 19.03 -38.67
C GLU A 138 -48.11 19.12 -39.08
N GLU A 139 -47.68 20.27 -39.62
CA GLU A 139 -46.27 20.47 -40.02
C GLU A 139 -45.30 20.60 -38.84
N ASP A 140 -45.77 21.07 -37.68
CA ASP A 140 -44.97 21.19 -36.44
C ASP A 140 -44.78 19.85 -35.70
N PHE A 141 -45.47 18.78 -36.15
CA PHE A 141 -45.39 17.43 -35.58
C PHE A 141 -44.46 16.48 -36.37
N MET A 142 -44.06 16.84 -37.58
CA MET A 142 -43.08 16.12 -38.43
C MET A 142 -41.69 16.72 -38.31
#